data_AF-A0A961XUT7-F1
#
_entry.id   AF-A0A961XUT7-F1
#
_cell.length_a   1.000
_cell.length_b   1.000
_cell.length_c   1.000
_cell.angle_alpha   90.00
_cell.angle_beta   90.00
_cell.angle_gamma   90.00
#
_symmetry.space_group_name_H-M   'P 1'
#
loop_
_entity.id
_entity.type
_entity.pdbx_description
1 polymer ?
#
loop_
_entity_poly.entity_id
_entity_poly.type
_entity_poly.pdbx_seq_one_letter_code
_entity_poly.pdbx_strand_id
1 'polypeptide(L)'
;MTRQQILEWSQQLPQAARDWLDGRMVEEVECIIADFAGIARGKVMPARKFIGLERSFLPVSIYYQTITGEYSGDDSVDAWTESDMVLKPDLETAVATPWADDVTIQIIHDMESVDGEPVTIAPRYVLKKVLA
;
A
#
# COMPACT_ATOMS: atom_id res chain seq x y z
N MET A 1 -19.40 3.08 -5.19
CA MET A 1 -19.49 1.62 -5.43
C MET A 1 -20.58 1.03 -4.57
N THR A 2 -21.26 -0.01 -5.06
CA THR A 2 -22.28 -0.75 -4.31
C THR A 2 -21.64 -1.83 -3.45
N ARG A 3 -22.37 -2.33 -2.45
CA ARG A 3 -21.96 -3.48 -1.61
C ARG A 3 -21.59 -4.70 -2.46
N GLN A 4 -22.34 -4.96 -3.52
CA GLN A 4 -22.10 -6.08 -4.42
C GLN A 4 -20.73 -5.99 -5.10
N GLN A 5 -20.34 -4.80 -5.56
CA GLN A 5 -19.04 -4.62 -6.22
C GLN A 5 -17.85 -4.87 -5.27
N ILE A 6 -17.99 -4.54 -3.97
CA ILE A 6 -16.96 -4.83 -2.97
C ILE A 6 -16.85 -6.34 -2.73
N LEU A 7 -17.97 -7.04 -2.61
CA LEU A 7 -17.98 -8.51 -2.45
C LEU A 7 -17.39 -9.23 -3.67
N GLU A 8 -17.67 -8.75 -4.88
CA GLU A 8 -17.08 -9.24 -6.12
C GLU A 8 -15.56 -8.97 -6.17
N TRP A 9 -15.12 -7.76 -5.78
CA TRP A 9 -13.70 -7.45 -5.66
C TRP A 9 -12.98 -8.35 -4.66
N SER A 10 -13.59 -8.62 -3.50
CA SER A 10 -13.02 -9.51 -2.47
C SER A 10 -12.78 -10.95 -2.98
N GLN A 11 -13.42 -11.38 -4.08
CA GLN A 11 -13.14 -12.69 -4.68
C GLN A 11 -11.74 -12.78 -5.30
N GLN A 12 -11.10 -11.65 -5.61
CA GLN A 12 -9.74 -11.61 -6.15
C GLN A 12 -8.67 -11.80 -5.06
N LEU A 13 -9.05 -11.66 -3.78
CA LEU A 13 -8.13 -11.80 -2.66
C LEU A 13 -7.71 -13.26 -2.44
N PRO A 14 -6.55 -13.52 -1.80
CA PRO A 14 -6.09 -14.86 -1.49
C PRO A 14 -7.09 -15.64 -0.64
N GLN A 15 -7.07 -16.97 -0.75
CA GLN A 15 -8.01 -17.84 -0.04
C GLN A 15 -8.06 -17.56 1.47
N ALA A 16 -6.89 -17.40 2.10
CA ALA A 16 -6.82 -17.11 3.53
C ALA A 16 -7.53 -15.80 3.93
N ALA A 17 -7.44 -14.75 3.10
CA ALA A 17 -8.16 -13.50 3.33
C ALA A 17 -9.67 -13.69 3.14
N ARG A 18 -10.09 -14.45 2.12
CA ARG A 18 -11.51 -14.77 1.88
C ARG A 18 -12.12 -15.60 3.01
N ASP A 19 -11.37 -16.59 3.52
CA ASP A 19 -11.78 -17.43 4.65
C ASP A 19 -11.95 -16.58 5.91
N TRP A 20 -11.01 -15.67 6.18
CA TRP A 20 -11.15 -14.75 7.32
C TRP A 20 -12.33 -13.80 7.17
N LEU A 21 -12.59 -13.29 5.96
CA LEU A 21 -13.72 -12.39 5.72
C LEU A 21 -15.05 -13.08 6.05
N ASP A 22 -15.19 -14.38 5.76
CA ASP A 22 -16.40 -15.17 6.07
C ASP A 22 -17.69 -14.46 5.59
N GLY A 23 -17.66 -13.96 4.36
CA GLY A 23 -18.79 -13.23 3.75
C GLY A 23 -19.01 -11.80 4.28
N ARG A 24 -18.22 -11.32 5.25
CA ARG A 24 -18.22 -9.91 5.66
C ARG A 24 -17.67 -9.03 4.53
N MET A 25 -18.17 -7.81 4.48
CA MET A 25 -17.72 -6.82 3.50
C MET A 25 -16.45 -6.15 4.02
N VAL A 26 -15.45 -5.97 3.15
CA VAL A 26 -14.26 -5.18 3.48
C VAL A 26 -14.66 -3.72 3.64
N GLU A 27 -14.32 -3.13 4.77
CA GLU A 27 -14.63 -1.75 5.13
C GLU A 27 -13.46 -0.82 4.82
N GLU A 28 -12.25 -1.27 5.16
CA GLU A 28 -11.01 -0.53 4.97
C GLU A 28 -9.92 -1.36 4.29
N VAL A 29 -9.04 -0.67 3.59
CA VAL A 29 -7.82 -1.23 3.01
C VAL A 29 -6.63 -0.47 3.58
N GLU A 30 -5.72 -1.21 4.20
CA GLU A 30 -4.43 -0.71 4.65
C GLU A 30 -3.41 -0.90 3.52
N CYS A 31 -3.06 0.21 2.88
CA CYS A 31 -2.07 0.24 1.81
C CYS A 31 -0.68 0.39 2.43
N ILE A 32 0.14 -0.65 2.36
CA ILE A 32 1.48 -0.65 2.98
C ILE A 32 2.62 -0.79 1.97
N ILE A 33 3.76 -0.20 2.33
CA ILE A 33 5.08 -0.35 1.72
C ILE A 33 6.11 -0.56 2.83
N ALA A 34 7.30 -1.05 2.50
CA ALA A 34 8.42 -1.12 3.43
C ALA A 34 9.37 0.06 3.20
N ASP A 35 9.73 0.80 4.25
CA ASP A 35 10.81 1.79 4.20
C ASP A 35 12.20 1.15 4.27
N PHE A 36 13.27 1.96 4.23
CA PHE A 36 14.65 1.47 4.26
C PHE A 36 15.04 0.73 5.54
N ALA A 37 14.37 1.03 6.66
CA ALA A 37 14.57 0.33 7.92
C ALA A 37 13.72 -0.94 8.04
N GLY A 38 12.91 -1.25 7.01
CA GLY A 38 11.99 -2.39 7.00
C GLY A 38 10.70 -2.12 7.79
N ILE A 39 10.40 -0.88 8.14
CA ILE A 39 9.16 -0.52 8.82
C ILE A 39 8.04 -0.40 7.79
N ALA A 40 6.88 -0.98 8.10
CA ALA A 40 5.68 -0.83 7.29
C ALA A 40 5.19 0.63 7.39
N ARG A 41 5.06 1.29 6.24
CA ARG A 41 4.55 2.65 6.09
C ARG A 41 3.39 2.66 5.10
N GLY A 42 2.54 3.68 5.16
CA GLY A 42 1.52 3.86 4.15
C GLY A 42 0.29 4.57 4.69
N LYS A 43 -0.89 4.13 4.25
CA LYS A 43 -2.15 4.77 4.62
C LYS A 43 -3.30 3.77 4.67
N VAL A 44 -4.27 4.06 5.51
CA VAL A 44 -5.55 3.35 5.54
C VAL A 44 -6.58 4.17 4.79
N MET A 45 -7.46 3.52 4.03
CA MET A 45 -8.58 4.19 3.39
C MET A 45 -9.79 3.26 3.23
N PRO A 46 -11.02 3.83 3.13
CA PRO A 46 -12.21 3.01 2.93
C PRO A 46 -12.13 2.19 1.63
N ALA A 47 -12.57 0.93 1.67
CA ALA A 47 -12.54 0.02 0.52
C ALA A 47 -13.25 0.60 -0.71
N ARG A 48 -14.38 1.30 -0.51
CA ARG A 48 -15.09 2.00 -1.58
C ARG A 48 -14.23 3.04 -2.33
N LYS A 49 -13.29 3.66 -1.62
CA LYS A 49 -12.38 4.66 -2.17
C LYS A 49 -11.18 3.97 -2.82
N PHE A 50 -10.64 2.95 -2.18
CA PHE A 50 -9.55 2.13 -2.74
C PHE A 50 -9.93 1.54 -4.10
N ILE A 51 -11.08 0.87 -4.20
CA ILE A 51 -11.51 0.18 -5.42
C ILE A 51 -12.04 1.19 -6.47
N GLY A 52 -12.61 2.31 -6.03
CA GLY A 52 -13.19 3.31 -6.94
C GLY A 52 -12.19 4.32 -7.52
N LEU A 53 -11.00 4.43 -6.93
CA LEU A 53 -9.95 5.32 -7.43
C LEU A 53 -9.07 4.59 -8.45
N GLU A 54 -8.69 5.30 -9.51
CA GLU A 54 -7.71 4.80 -10.48
C GLU A 54 -6.29 4.78 -9.90
N ARG A 55 -5.97 5.75 -9.02
CA ARG A 55 -4.65 5.94 -8.42
C ARG A 55 -4.76 6.36 -6.96
N SER A 56 -3.87 5.82 -6.14
CA SER A 56 -3.63 6.24 -4.77
C SER A 56 -2.20 6.73 -4.64
N PHE A 57 -1.98 7.82 -3.91
CA PHE A 57 -0.65 8.44 -3.80
C PHE A 57 -0.03 8.30 -2.40
N LEU A 58 1.29 8.30 -2.34
CA LEU A 58 2.09 8.44 -1.13
C LEU A 58 3.31 9.31 -1.48
N PRO A 59 3.68 10.29 -0.64
CA PRO A 59 4.81 11.17 -0.95
C PRO A 59 6.14 10.41 -0.85
N VAL A 60 7.11 10.76 -1.69
CA VAL A 60 8.46 10.18 -1.67
C VAL A 60 9.18 10.41 -0.34
N SER A 61 8.80 11.46 0.40
CA SER A 61 9.33 11.78 1.73
C SER A 61 9.21 10.63 2.74
N ILE A 62 8.30 9.68 2.53
CA ILE A 62 8.14 8.51 3.40
C ILE A 62 9.41 7.65 3.50
N TYR A 63 10.23 7.61 2.46
CA TYR A 63 11.49 6.87 2.46
C TYR A 63 12.61 7.59 3.23
N TYR A 64 12.45 8.89 3.48
CA TYR A 64 13.39 9.71 4.24
C TYR A 64 13.01 9.83 5.72
N GLN A 65 11.93 9.16 6.14
CA GLN A 65 11.56 9.06 7.54
C GLN A 65 12.45 8.04 8.24
N THR A 66 13.11 8.47 9.31
CA THR A 66 13.94 7.62 10.17
C THR A 66 13.09 6.73 11.07
N ILE A 67 13.73 5.78 11.76
CA ILE A 67 13.07 4.89 12.71
C ILE A 67 12.39 5.64 13.87
N THR A 68 12.85 6.84 14.22
CA THR A 68 12.26 7.68 15.27
C THR A 68 11.05 8.48 14.76
N GLY A 69 10.77 8.44 13.46
CA GLY A 69 9.71 9.22 12.82
C GLY A 69 10.14 10.62 12.37
N GLU A 70 11.35 11.05 12.69
CA GLU A 70 11.94 12.29 12.18
C GLU A 70 12.42 12.11 10.75
N TYR A 71 12.46 13.18 9.95
CA TYR A 71 13.07 13.13 8.63
C TYR A 71 14.60 13.17 8.74
N SER A 72 15.30 12.48 7.84
CA SER A 72 16.76 12.28 7.87
C SER A 72 17.60 13.55 7.70
N GLY A 73 16.99 14.74 7.63
CA GLY A 73 17.68 16.01 7.36
C GLY A 73 18.34 16.04 5.98
N ASP A 74 17.91 15.17 5.07
CA ASP A 74 18.42 15.10 3.71
C ASP A 74 17.93 16.32 2.92
N ASP A 75 18.87 17.15 2.48
CA ASP A 75 18.59 18.39 1.73
C ASP A 75 18.48 18.17 0.22
N SER A 76 18.42 16.92 -0.26
CA SER A 76 18.23 16.62 -1.67
C SER A 76 16.92 17.20 -2.22
N VAL A 77 16.95 17.62 -3.49
CA VAL A 77 15.78 18.20 -4.19
C VAL A 77 14.59 17.24 -4.14
N ASP A 78 14.84 15.93 -4.22
CA ASP A 78 13.80 14.90 -4.18
C ASP A 78 13.14 14.80 -2.80
N ALA A 79 13.87 15.04 -1.70
CA ALA A 79 13.31 15.09 -0.36
C ALA A 79 12.41 16.34 -0.15
N TRP A 80 12.76 17.47 -0.76
CA TRP A 80 12.02 18.74 -0.63
C TRP A 80 10.83 18.88 -1.59
N THR A 81 10.87 18.24 -2.76
CA THR A 81 9.81 18.40 -3.78
C THR A 81 8.54 17.63 -3.41
N GLU A 82 8.61 16.72 -2.43
CA GLU A 82 7.49 15.88 -1.95
C GLU A 82 6.70 15.24 -3.10
N SER A 83 7.40 14.79 -4.14
CA SER A 83 6.78 14.22 -5.32
C SER A 83 5.88 13.04 -4.95
N ASP A 84 4.61 13.12 -5.38
CA ASP A 84 3.64 12.05 -5.19
C ASP A 84 3.99 10.84 -6.04
N MET A 85 4.05 9.68 -5.41
CA MET A 85 4.24 8.39 -6.06
C MET A 85 2.92 7.62 -6.06
N VAL A 86 2.66 6.87 -7.13
CA VAL A 86 1.47 6.03 -7.30
C VAL A 86 1.69 4.69 -6.61
N LEU A 87 0.77 4.35 -5.70
CA LEU A 87 0.65 3.05 -5.07
C LEU A 87 0.01 2.05 -6.05
N LYS A 88 0.70 0.94 -6.30
CA LYS A 88 0.21 -0.18 -7.11
C LYS A 88 -0.03 -1.40 -6.23
N PRO A 89 -1.29 -1.78 -5.97
CA PRO A 89 -1.58 -2.89 -5.07
C PRO A 89 -1.16 -4.23 -5.66
N ASP A 90 -0.52 -5.06 -4.85
CA ASP A 90 -0.29 -6.47 -5.14
C ASP A 90 -1.30 -7.32 -4.36
N LEU A 91 -2.43 -7.64 -5.01
CA LEU A 91 -3.55 -8.34 -4.36
C LEU A 91 -3.18 -9.74 -3.86
N GLU A 92 -2.14 -10.38 -4.42
CA GLU A 92 -1.69 -11.70 -3.94
C GLU A 92 -1.10 -11.63 -2.53
N THR A 93 -0.67 -10.43 -2.10
CA THR A 93 -0.15 -10.20 -0.74
C THR A 93 -1.22 -9.86 0.27
N ALA A 94 -2.49 -9.79 -0.13
CA ALA A 94 -3.55 -9.33 0.74
C ALA A 94 -3.78 -10.27 1.92
N VAL A 95 -3.79 -9.71 3.13
CA VAL A 95 -4.00 -10.43 4.38
C VAL A 95 -4.99 -9.68 5.28
N ALA A 96 -5.64 -10.41 6.18
CA ALA A 96 -6.49 -9.80 7.18
C ALA A 96 -5.67 -9.01 8.21
N THR A 97 -6.25 -7.90 8.69
CA THR A 97 -5.76 -7.17 9.87
C THR A 97 -6.71 -7.45 11.04
N PRO A 98 -6.60 -8.62 11.72
CA PRO A 98 -7.63 -9.11 12.64
C PRO A 98 -7.76 -8.31 13.94
N TRP A 99 -6.79 -7.44 14.24
CA TRP A 99 -6.81 -6.54 15.39
C TRP A 99 -7.39 -5.15 15.08
N ALA A 100 -7.73 -4.85 13.82
CA ALA A 100 -8.40 -3.61 13.47
C ALA A 100 -9.87 -3.64 13.94
N ASP A 101 -10.39 -2.47 14.32
CA ASP A 101 -11.79 -2.33 14.75
C ASP A 101 -12.78 -2.57 13.60
N ASP A 102 -12.46 -2.08 12.41
CA ASP A 102 -13.21 -2.28 11.16
C ASP A 102 -12.71 -3.53 10.39
N VAL A 103 -13.57 -4.11 9.53
CA VAL A 103 -13.18 -5.25 8.68
C VAL A 103 -12.12 -4.81 7.65
N THR A 104 -10.86 -5.00 8.02
CA THR A 104 -9.70 -4.43 7.31
C THR A 104 -8.85 -5.50 6.63
N ILE A 105 -8.45 -5.21 5.39
CA ILE A 105 -7.48 -5.99 4.62
C ILE A 105 -6.22 -5.13 4.40
N GLN A 106 -5.07 -5.68 4.75
CA GLN A 106 -3.77 -5.10 4.46
C GLN A 106 -3.23 -5.63 3.14
N ILE A 107 -2.68 -4.75 2.30
CA ILE A 107 -2.16 -5.09 0.97
C ILE A 107 -0.81 -4.41 0.79
N ILE A 108 0.21 -5.16 0.37
CA ILE A 108 1.49 -4.59 0.00
C ILE A 108 1.38 -3.94 -1.37
N HIS A 109 1.96 -2.76 -1.50
CA HIS A 109 1.99 -2.01 -2.75
C HIS A 109 3.43 -1.91 -3.27
N ASP A 110 3.55 -1.94 -4.59
CA ASP A 110 4.71 -1.35 -5.27
C ASP A 110 4.48 0.16 -5.46
N MET A 111 5.55 0.85 -5.86
CA MET A 111 5.54 2.29 -6.07
C MET A 111 6.02 2.63 -7.48
N GLU A 112 5.28 3.51 -8.15
CA GLU A 112 5.63 4.07 -9.45
C GLU A 112 5.57 5.60 -9.41
N SER A 113 6.29 6.28 -10.31
CA SER A 113 6.11 7.69 -10.59
C SER A 113 4.76 7.92 -11.28
N VAL A 114 4.35 9.19 -11.39
CA VAL A 114 3.13 9.56 -12.13
C VAL A 114 3.21 9.16 -13.61
N ASP A 115 4.42 9.10 -14.16
CA ASP A 115 4.73 8.67 -15.53
C ASP A 115 4.74 7.15 -15.70
N GLY A 116 4.59 6.38 -14.62
CA GLY A 116 4.55 4.91 -14.63
C GLY A 116 5.91 4.23 -14.50
N GLU A 117 6.96 5.00 -14.21
CA GLU A 117 8.29 4.44 -13.98
C GLU A 117 8.41 3.90 -12.55
N PRO A 118 9.04 2.73 -12.32
CA PRO A 118 9.15 2.19 -10.98
C PRO A 118 10.04 3.06 -10.09
N VAL A 119 9.68 3.16 -8.81
CA VAL A 119 10.51 3.83 -7.80
C VAL A 119 11.67 2.91 -7.44
N THR A 120 12.83 3.19 -8.02
CA THR A 120 14.01 2.31 -7.99
C THR A 120 14.63 2.14 -6.61
N ILE A 121 14.40 3.10 -5.71
CA ILE A 121 14.85 3.04 -4.33
C ILE A 121 13.96 2.15 -3.45
N ALA A 122 12.72 1.83 -3.86
CA ALA A 122 11.81 1.06 -3.03
C ALA A 122 12.39 -0.33 -2.69
N PRO A 123 12.48 -0.72 -1.40
CA PRO A 123 13.09 -1.99 -1.01
C PRO A 123 12.49 -3.22 -1.71
N ARG A 124 11.17 -3.25 -1.90
CA ARG A 124 10.47 -4.31 -2.63
C ARG A 124 10.87 -4.37 -4.11
N TYR A 125 11.08 -3.22 -4.75
CA TYR A 125 11.59 -3.17 -6.13
C TYR A 125 13.01 -3.73 -6.21
N VAL A 126 13.89 -3.31 -5.31
CA VAL A 126 15.27 -3.82 -5.24
C VAL A 126 15.28 -5.34 -5.02
N LEU A 127 14.45 -5.85 -4.10
CA LEU A 127 14.33 -7.29 -3.85
C LEU A 127 13.88 -8.06 -5.10
N LYS A 128 12.88 -7.56 -5.83
CA LYS A 128 12.43 -8.17 -7.09
C LYS A 128 13.55 -8.26 -8.13
N LYS A 129 14.47 -7.30 -8.16
CA LYS A 129 15.64 -7.33 -9.07
C LYS A 129 16.71 -8.32 -8.66
N VAL A 130 16.86 -8.58 -7.36
CA VAL A 130 17.84 -9.57 -6.85
C VAL A 130 17.37 -11.01 -7.06
N LEU A 131 16.06 -11.25 -6.97
CA LEU A 131 15.47 -12.59 -7.11
C LEU A 131 15.24 -13.02 -8.58
N ALA A 132 15.37 -12.11 -9.54
CA ALA A 132 15.10 -12.33 -10.96
C ALA A 132 16.25 -13.02 -11.71
#